data_AF-A0A9E1WNC4-F1
#
_entry.id   AF-A0A9E1WNC4-F1
#
_cell.length_a   1.000
_cell.length_b   1.000
_cell.length_c   1.000
_cell.angle_alpha   90.00
_cell.angle_beta   90.00
_cell.angle_gamma   90.00
#
_symmetry.space_group_name_H-M   'P 1'
#
loop_
_entity.id
_entity.type
_entity.pdbx_description
1 polymer ?
#
loop_
_entity_poly.entity_id
_entity_poly.type
_entity_poly.pdbx_seq_one_letter_code
_entity_poly.pdbx_strand_id
1 'polypeptide(L)'
;IVQLQDQASFNAMFDAKEREQAVVEPEPVAGQSKSGIAKPTPVEIDLTSLYEQLEAQNQASPRDEMDADLSKTWDEQAQDSWSNAGAEPATAENLENWEQWLMVDWDQIREEMAASRSSEPGGQSGNSDSKPGDKEWSYFHFTDQDQLAADMESAEDVSVEELKRQVNLAEVVARPVWDLESKKASAIACVPVATANQTFIYGDALVASNPMGVVTLGHDRIGVHWAGRQDDGPPACVPVHFESLATMRNRHLLFTSFLEMPPEARRKVLGELLLPADIYSAAVEDVVRLFQPFVGRIIVSCDLNWRHFGLLRALGIRVAGFSLAGETSTSEEDIMGAMADFAAGAKQSGIDTYVKDLPSRNLAMAAAAVGVRYAFSTPKPMAEGPSGPVSFRLEDLY
;
A
#
# COMPACT_ATOMS: atom_id res chain seq x y z
N ILE A 1 1.31 -22.52 -24.21
CA ILE A 1 2.19 -23.68 -24.54
C ILE A 1 3.65 -23.39 -24.18
N VAL A 2 4.24 -22.25 -24.59
CA VAL A 2 5.61 -21.87 -24.17
C VAL A 2 5.71 -21.61 -22.66
N GLN A 3 4.70 -21.01 -22.02
CA GLN A 3 4.69 -20.80 -20.55
C GLN A 3 4.44 -22.07 -19.71
N LEU A 4 3.87 -23.14 -20.30
CA LEU A 4 3.66 -24.41 -19.59
C LEU A 4 4.96 -25.24 -19.51
N GLN A 5 5.94 -24.98 -20.39
CA GLN A 5 7.23 -25.66 -20.34
C GLN A 5 8.11 -25.14 -19.21
N ASP A 6 8.08 -23.83 -18.90
CA ASP A 6 8.85 -23.26 -17.80
C ASP A 6 8.38 -23.75 -16.43
N GLN A 7 7.08 -23.96 -16.25
CA GLN A 7 6.51 -24.42 -14.97
C GLN A 7 6.79 -25.90 -14.70
N ALA A 8 6.81 -26.74 -15.74
CA ALA A 8 7.22 -28.15 -15.62
C ALA A 8 8.73 -28.29 -15.35
N SER A 9 9.56 -27.44 -15.97
CA SER A 9 11.01 -27.39 -15.71
C SER A 9 11.33 -26.88 -14.30
N PHE A 10 10.54 -25.95 -13.77
CA PHE A 10 10.68 -25.44 -12.41
C PHE A 10 10.33 -26.50 -11.35
N ASN A 11 9.23 -27.23 -11.51
CA ASN A 11 8.84 -28.32 -10.60
C ASN A 11 9.87 -29.47 -10.62
N ALA A 12 10.41 -29.80 -11.80
CA ALA A 12 11.46 -30.82 -11.92
C ALA A 12 12.78 -30.42 -11.24
N MET A 13 13.10 -29.12 -11.21
CA MET A 13 14.29 -28.60 -10.54
C MET A 13 14.15 -28.62 -9.01
N PHE A 14 12.94 -28.41 -8.48
CA PHE A 14 12.65 -28.50 -7.05
C PHE A 14 12.69 -29.96 -6.55
N ASP A 15 12.06 -30.88 -7.30
CA ASP A 15 12.08 -32.32 -6.98
C ASP A 15 13.51 -32.92 -7.03
N ALA A 16 14.36 -32.40 -7.94
CA ALA A 16 15.76 -32.82 -8.01
C ALA A 16 16.56 -32.37 -6.78
N LYS A 17 16.26 -31.17 -6.26
CA LYS A 17 16.94 -30.58 -5.09
C LYS A 17 16.51 -31.25 -3.77
N GLU A 18 15.26 -31.67 -3.65
CA GLU A 18 14.79 -32.49 -2.52
C GLU A 18 15.40 -33.89 -2.51
N ARG A 19 15.64 -34.49 -3.69
CA ARG A 19 16.36 -35.77 -3.79
C ARG A 19 17.85 -35.64 -3.46
N GLU A 20 18.46 -34.48 -3.70
CA GLU A 20 19.86 -34.22 -3.36
C GLU A 20 20.06 -33.97 -1.85
N GLN A 21 19.03 -33.52 -1.14
CA GLN A 21 19.06 -33.27 0.32
C GLN A 21 18.66 -34.48 1.17
N ALA A 22 18.13 -35.55 0.57
CA ALA A 22 17.95 -36.84 1.23
C ALA A 22 19.28 -37.60 1.35
N VAL A 23 20.22 -37.06 2.14
CA VAL A 23 21.46 -37.74 2.52
C VAL A 23 21.10 -38.84 3.52
N VAL A 24 21.23 -40.07 3.05
CA VAL A 24 21.13 -41.32 3.82
C VAL A 24 22.21 -41.33 4.90
N GLU A 25 21.81 -41.48 6.17
CA GLU A 25 22.72 -41.78 7.28
C GLU A 25 23.43 -43.12 7.02
N PRO A 26 24.77 -43.20 7.06
CA PRO A 26 25.46 -44.47 6.93
C PRO A 26 25.61 -45.16 8.29
N GLU A 27 25.25 -46.44 8.35
CA GLU A 27 25.61 -47.35 9.44
C GLU A 27 27.15 -47.51 9.56
N PRO A 28 27.68 -47.77 10.77
CA PRO A 28 29.12 -47.85 10.98
C PRO A 28 29.65 -49.21 10.51
N VAL A 29 30.44 -49.21 9.44
CA VAL A 29 31.27 -50.36 9.06
C VAL A 29 32.71 -50.11 9.51
N ALA A 30 33.18 -51.00 10.38
CA ALA A 30 34.57 -51.06 10.81
C ALA A 30 35.48 -51.54 9.67
N GLY A 31 36.58 -50.82 9.44
CA GLY A 31 37.80 -51.39 8.87
C GLY A 31 38.32 -50.74 7.59
N GLN A 32 39.56 -50.28 7.71
CA GLN A 32 40.62 -50.20 6.69
C GLN A 32 40.85 -48.92 5.88
N SER A 33 42.16 -48.63 5.84
CA SER A 33 42.95 -48.13 4.71
C SER A 33 43.11 -46.62 4.50
N LYS A 34 44.33 -46.17 4.84
CA LYS A 34 44.94 -44.87 4.54
C LYS A 34 44.98 -44.60 3.02
N SER A 35 44.52 -43.43 2.59
CA SER A 35 45.07 -42.74 1.41
C SER A 35 45.03 -41.23 1.63
N GLY A 36 46.12 -40.55 1.28
CA GLY A 36 46.32 -39.13 1.52
C GLY A 36 45.64 -38.27 0.46
N ILE A 37 44.88 -37.28 0.92
CA ILE A 37 44.36 -36.18 0.10
C ILE A 37 44.93 -34.89 0.67
N ALA A 38 45.63 -34.13 -0.18
CA ALA A 38 46.22 -32.84 0.18
C ALA A 38 45.11 -31.81 0.46
N LYS A 39 45.23 -31.09 1.58
CA LYS A 39 44.32 -30.01 1.96
C LYS A 39 44.51 -28.81 1.02
N PRO A 40 43.44 -28.16 0.53
CA PRO A 40 43.57 -26.90 -0.17
C PRO A 40 44.03 -25.81 0.80
N THR A 41 45.03 -25.04 0.35
CA THR A 41 45.55 -23.86 1.05
C THR A 41 44.50 -22.74 1.01
N PRO A 42 44.24 -22.01 2.11
CA PRO A 42 43.34 -20.87 2.10
C PRO A 42 43.97 -19.74 1.26
N VAL A 43 43.20 -19.19 0.32
CA VAL A 43 43.54 -17.94 -0.35
C VAL A 43 43.04 -16.81 0.55
N GLU A 44 43.97 -16.06 1.13
CA GLU A 44 43.66 -14.85 1.90
C GLU A 44 43.34 -13.73 0.90
N ILE A 45 42.08 -13.27 0.90
CA ILE A 45 41.65 -12.13 0.08
C ILE A 45 41.83 -10.88 0.93
N ASP A 46 42.72 -9.98 0.50
CA ASP A 46 42.95 -8.69 1.15
C ASP A 46 41.80 -7.73 0.83
N LEU A 47 40.85 -7.64 1.77
CA LEU A 47 39.67 -6.79 1.67
C LEU A 47 40.00 -5.29 1.74
N THR A 48 41.20 -4.93 2.20
CA THR A 48 41.64 -3.54 2.34
C THR A 48 41.86 -2.90 0.97
N SER A 49 42.49 -3.64 0.04
CA SER A 49 42.69 -3.24 -1.35
C SER A 49 41.39 -3.05 -2.13
N LEU A 50 40.34 -3.79 -1.78
CA LEU A 50 39.02 -3.69 -2.44
C LEU A 50 38.26 -2.46 -1.96
N TYR A 51 38.41 -2.09 -0.69
CA TYR A 51 37.77 -0.90 -0.12
C TYR A 51 38.37 0.39 -0.66
N GLU A 52 39.69 0.47 -0.77
CA GLU A 52 40.38 1.64 -1.33
C GLU A 52 40.04 1.87 -2.81
N GLN A 53 39.82 0.80 -3.58
CA GLN A 53 39.37 0.91 -4.97
C GLN A 53 37.93 1.42 -5.10
N LEU A 54 37.04 1.04 -4.18
CA LEU A 54 35.64 1.48 -4.16
C LEU A 54 35.50 2.95 -3.73
N GLU A 55 36.28 3.41 -2.75
CA GLU A 55 36.29 4.83 -2.35
C GLU A 55 36.84 5.74 -3.47
N ALA A 56 37.89 5.31 -4.17
CA ALA A 56 38.44 6.06 -5.29
C ALA A 56 37.46 6.17 -6.48
N GLN A 57 36.56 5.19 -6.65
CA GLN A 57 35.56 5.19 -7.70
C GLN A 57 34.36 6.09 -7.38
N ASN A 58 34.01 6.24 -6.09
CA ASN A 58 32.90 7.07 -5.64
C ASN A 58 33.22 8.57 -5.57
N GLN A 59 34.50 8.95 -5.45
CA GLN A 59 34.91 10.36 -5.44
C GLN A 59 34.97 11.02 -6.83
N ALA A 60 34.73 10.27 -7.91
CA ALA A 60 34.91 10.74 -9.29
C ALA A 60 33.61 11.07 -10.05
N SER A 61 32.43 11.07 -9.41
CA SER A 61 31.16 11.31 -10.10
C SER A 61 30.57 12.70 -9.81
N PRO A 62 30.33 13.56 -10.81
CA PRO A 62 29.73 14.87 -10.63
C PRO A 62 28.20 14.74 -10.53
N ARG A 63 27.70 14.31 -9.38
CA ARG A 63 26.25 14.20 -9.11
C ARG A 63 25.63 15.52 -8.66
N ASP A 64 26.39 16.34 -7.93
CA ASP A 64 25.84 17.52 -7.24
C ASP A 64 25.49 18.69 -8.19
N GLU A 65 26.06 18.75 -9.39
CA GLU A 65 25.73 19.81 -10.37
C GLU A 65 24.49 19.49 -11.22
N MET A 66 24.10 18.22 -11.33
CA MET A 66 22.97 17.79 -12.17
C MET A 66 21.61 17.93 -11.44
N ASP A 67 21.60 17.71 -10.13
CA ASP A 67 20.37 17.79 -9.32
C ASP A 67 19.89 19.24 -9.12
N ALA A 68 20.81 20.20 -9.08
CA ALA A 68 20.47 21.63 -8.97
C ALA A 68 19.82 22.19 -10.25
N ASP A 69 20.22 21.70 -11.42
CA ASP A 69 19.70 22.16 -12.72
C ASP A 69 18.32 21.54 -13.02
N LEU A 70 18.12 20.27 -12.64
CA LEU A 70 16.83 19.57 -12.78
C LEU A 70 15.74 20.16 -11.88
N SER A 71 16.06 20.50 -10.62
CA SER A 71 15.12 21.16 -9.69
C SER A 71 14.59 22.48 -10.25
N LYS A 72 15.45 23.26 -10.90
CA LYS A 72 15.09 24.59 -11.42
C LYS A 72 14.17 24.52 -12.64
N THR A 73 14.42 23.57 -13.53
CA THR A 73 13.56 23.35 -14.72
C THR A 73 12.16 22.83 -14.38
N TRP A 74 12.01 22.11 -13.27
CA TRP A 74 10.71 21.59 -12.84
C TRP A 74 9.79 22.67 -12.26
N ASP A 75 10.34 23.57 -11.44
CA ASP A 75 9.56 24.68 -10.89
C ASP A 75 9.02 25.60 -12.00
N GLU A 76 9.83 25.86 -13.03
CA GLU A 76 9.43 26.68 -14.19
C GLU A 76 8.35 25.98 -15.06
N GLN A 77 8.46 24.66 -15.31
CA GLN A 77 7.47 23.91 -16.09
C GLN A 77 6.14 23.67 -15.36
N ALA A 78 6.17 23.48 -14.04
CA ALA A 78 4.97 23.33 -13.22
C ALA A 78 4.16 24.63 -13.18
N GLN A 79 4.83 25.78 -13.15
CA GLN A 79 4.21 27.10 -13.10
C GLN A 79 3.55 27.49 -14.43
N ASP A 80 4.17 27.14 -15.57
CA ASP A 80 3.60 27.36 -16.90
C ASP A 80 2.38 26.46 -17.17
N SER A 81 2.40 25.21 -16.71
CA SER A 81 1.28 24.26 -16.87
C SER A 81 0.04 24.68 -16.08
N TRP A 82 0.22 25.33 -14.93
CA TRP A 82 -0.87 25.86 -14.09
C TRP A 82 -1.56 27.08 -14.69
N SER A 83 -0.85 27.89 -15.47
CA SER A 83 -1.43 29.10 -16.08
C SER A 83 -2.37 28.82 -17.26
N ASN A 84 -2.29 27.62 -17.86
CA ASN A 84 -3.09 27.22 -19.03
C ASN A 84 -4.27 26.30 -18.71
N ALA A 85 -4.35 25.72 -17.52
CA ALA A 85 -5.48 24.91 -17.09
C ALA A 85 -6.53 25.83 -16.45
N GLY A 86 -7.55 26.23 -17.24
CA GLY A 86 -8.68 27.07 -16.80
C GLY A 86 -9.62 26.42 -15.78
N ALA A 87 -9.08 25.78 -14.74
CA ALA A 87 -9.82 25.28 -13.60
C ALA A 87 -9.97 26.41 -12.57
N GLU A 88 -11.21 26.80 -12.28
CA GLU A 88 -11.48 27.72 -11.17
C GLU A 88 -10.96 27.11 -9.85
N PRO A 89 -10.20 27.87 -9.04
CA PRO A 89 -9.70 27.36 -7.76
C PRO A 89 -10.89 27.03 -6.85
N ALA A 90 -10.89 25.82 -6.30
CA ALA A 90 -11.87 25.41 -5.29
C ALA A 90 -11.93 26.47 -4.17
N THR A 91 -13.12 27.02 -3.93
CA THR A 91 -13.34 28.05 -2.91
C THR A 91 -13.04 27.53 -1.51
N ALA A 92 -12.57 28.41 -0.62
CA ALA A 92 -12.22 28.08 0.77
C ALA A 92 -13.39 27.45 1.57
N GLU A 93 -14.65 27.73 1.21
CA GLU A 93 -15.84 27.08 1.80
C GLU A 93 -15.95 25.58 1.49
N ASN A 94 -15.38 25.09 0.38
CA ASN A 94 -15.32 23.65 0.08
C ASN A 94 -14.18 22.93 0.82
N LEU A 95 -13.31 23.68 1.51
CA LEU A 95 -12.15 23.17 2.24
C LEU A 95 -12.38 23.07 3.76
N GLU A 96 -13.53 23.49 4.30
CA GLU A 96 -13.81 23.44 5.76
C GLU A 96 -14.62 22.21 6.21
N ASN A 97 -15.11 21.37 5.29
CA ASN A 97 -16.01 20.25 5.64
C ASN A 97 -15.36 18.84 5.59
N TRP A 98 -14.04 18.74 5.41
CA TRP A 98 -13.36 17.44 5.22
C TRP A 98 -12.67 16.91 6.46
N GLU A 99 -12.17 17.78 7.35
CA GLU A 99 -11.73 17.37 8.70
C GLU A 99 -12.90 16.73 9.43
N GLN A 100 -14.11 17.27 9.23
CA GLN A 100 -15.34 16.66 9.72
C GLN A 100 -15.54 15.24 9.24
N TRP A 101 -14.99 14.76 8.13
CA TRP A 101 -15.26 13.41 7.58
C TRP A 101 -14.29 12.32 8.07
N LEU A 102 -13.04 12.66 8.37
CA LEU A 102 -12.13 11.77 9.12
C LEU A 102 -12.38 11.88 10.64
N MET A 103 -12.94 13.01 11.10
CA MET A 103 -13.38 13.27 12.47
C MET A 103 -14.90 13.15 12.64
N VAL A 104 -15.61 12.52 11.69
CA VAL A 104 -17.08 12.40 11.74
C VAL A 104 -17.39 11.69 13.05
N ASP A 105 -18.32 12.25 13.81
CA ASP A 105 -18.95 11.50 14.88
C ASP A 105 -19.78 10.40 14.19
N TRP A 106 -19.17 9.22 14.03
CA TRP A 106 -19.81 8.09 13.35
C TRP A 106 -21.10 7.66 14.05
N ASP A 107 -21.26 8.00 15.33
CA ASP A 107 -22.52 7.81 16.05
C ASP A 107 -23.60 8.78 15.53
N GLN A 108 -23.25 10.03 15.19
CA GLN A 108 -24.18 10.98 14.56
C GLN A 108 -24.61 10.53 13.16
N ILE A 109 -23.67 10.10 12.31
CA ILE A 109 -24.02 9.56 10.98
C ILE A 109 -24.85 8.28 11.11
N ARG A 110 -24.56 7.42 12.08
CA ARG A 110 -25.36 6.23 12.37
C ARG A 110 -26.78 6.62 12.80
N GLU A 111 -26.93 7.64 13.64
CA GLU A 111 -28.23 8.18 14.04
C GLU A 111 -28.99 8.79 12.86
N GLU A 112 -28.33 9.52 11.96
CA GLU A 112 -28.94 10.09 10.75
C GLU A 112 -29.36 9.02 9.74
N MET A 113 -28.56 7.97 9.55
CA MET A 113 -28.92 6.81 8.70
C MET A 113 -30.05 5.98 9.33
N ALA A 114 -30.03 5.76 10.65
CA ALA A 114 -31.10 5.07 11.37
C ALA A 114 -32.41 5.88 11.36
N ALA A 115 -32.33 7.20 11.48
CA ALA A 115 -33.44 8.13 11.33
C ALA A 115 -34.02 8.11 9.90
N SER A 116 -33.16 8.03 8.88
CA SER A 116 -33.57 7.93 7.48
C SER A 116 -34.25 6.59 7.15
N ARG A 117 -33.80 5.49 7.78
CA ARG A 117 -34.44 4.16 7.65
C ARG A 117 -35.75 4.04 8.44
N SER A 118 -35.92 4.81 9.51
CA SER A 118 -37.15 4.80 10.32
C SER A 118 -38.20 5.81 9.85
N SER A 119 -37.85 6.71 8.93
CA SER A 119 -38.72 7.75 8.41
C SER A 119 -39.30 7.47 7.02
N GLU A 120 -39.23 6.23 6.50
CA GLU A 120 -39.99 5.83 5.32
C GLU A 120 -41.50 6.06 5.56
N PRO A 121 -42.12 7.09 4.95
CA PRO A 121 -43.53 7.29 5.06
C PRO A 121 -44.17 6.28 4.10
N GLY A 122 -44.98 5.38 4.64
CA GLY A 122 -45.85 4.53 3.84
C GLY A 122 -46.66 5.38 2.87
N GLY A 123 -46.32 5.28 1.59
CA GLY A 123 -47.13 5.65 0.43
C GLY A 123 -47.53 7.12 0.29
N GLN A 124 -46.98 7.78 -0.74
CA GLN A 124 -47.81 8.50 -1.71
C GLN A 124 -47.03 8.75 -3.01
N SER A 125 -47.57 8.21 -4.10
CA SER A 125 -47.16 8.47 -5.48
C SER A 125 -47.53 9.92 -5.82
N GLY A 126 -46.54 10.77 -6.05
CA GLY A 126 -46.73 12.13 -6.54
C GLY A 126 -45.67 12.47 -7.58
N ASN A 127 -46.11 12.65 -8.83
CA ASN A 127 -45.36 13.29 -9.91
C ASN A 127 -44.72 14.59 -9.42
N SER A 128 -43.42 14.78 -9.67
CA SER A 128 -42.83 16.11 -9.64
C SER A 128 -41.79 16.28 -10.75
N ASP A 129 -41.99 17.35 -11.52
CA ASP A 129 -41.11 17.89 -12.54
C ASP A 129 -39.72 18.17 -11.98
N SER A 130 -38.70 17.57 -12.59
CA SER A 130 -37.30 17.84 -12.26
C SER A 130 -36.84 19.17 -12.88
N LYS A 131 -36.34 20.07 -12.02
CA LYS A 131 -35.61 21.28 -12.43
C LYS A 131 -34.21 20.89 -12.91
N PRO A 132 -33.65 21.60 -13.91
CA PRO A 132 -32.29 21.37 -14.38
C PRO A 132 -31.31 22.08 -13.44
N GLY A 133 -30.51 21.31 -12.70
CA GLY A 133 -29.56 21.86 -11.74
C GLY A 133 -28.58 20.86 -11.14
N ASP A 134 -28.82 19.56 -11.28
CA ASP A 134 -27.85 18.53 -10.92
C ASP A 134 -26.77 18.46 -12.01
N LYS A 135 -25.62 19.07 -11.73
CA LYS A 135 -24.39 18.76 -12.45
C LYS A 135 -24.04 17.31 -12.12
N GLU A 136 -24.51 16.41 -12.98
CA GLU A 136 -23.96 15.08 -13.15
C GLU A 136 -22.45 15.20 -13.17
N TRP A 137 -21.79 14.61 -12.18
CA TRP A 137 -20.46 14.08 -12.42
C TRP A 137 -20.65 13.15 -13.60
N SER A 138 -20.17 13.57 -14.77
CA SER A 138 -20.13 12.74 -15.95
C SER A 138 -19.48 11.44 -15.53
N TYR A 139 -20.30 10.41 -15.36
CA TYR A 139 -19.84 9.05 -15.22
C TYR A 139 -18.81 8.89 -16.34
N PHE A 140 -17.58 8.49 -15.98
CA PHE A 140 -16.73 7.86 -16.97
C PHE A 140 -17.55 6.68 -17.47
N HIS A 141 -18.20 6.87 -18.62
CA HIS A 141 -18.65 5.77 -19.42
C HIS A 141 -17.36 5.02 -19.73
N PHE A 142 -17.13 3.91 -19.04
CA PHE A 142 -16.40 2.82 -19.65
C PHE A 142 -17.17 2.58 -20.94
N THR A 143 -16.64 3.07 -22.05
CA THR A 143 -17.30 3.08 -23.36
C THR A 143 -17.54 1.68 -23.91
N ASP A 144 -17.32 0.66 -23.09
CA ASP A 144 -17.45 -0.71 -23.48
C ASP A 144 -17.68 -1.59 -22.23
N GLN A 145 -18.86 -1.46 -21.61
CA GLN A 145 -19.34 -2.47 -20.66
C GLN A 145 -19.33 -3.87 -21.31
N ASP A 146 -19.49 -3.95 -22.63
CA ASP A 146 -19.43 -5.19 -23.40
C ASP A 146 -18.00 -5.72 -23.54
N GLN A 147 -16.98 -4.88 -23.77
CA GLN A 147 -15.58 -5.30 -23.71
C GLN A 147 -15.15 -5.71 -22.30
N LEU A 148 -15.62 -5.01 -21.27
CA LEU A 148 -15.37 -5.40 -19.88
C LEU A 148 -15.97 -6.78 -19.59
N ALA A 149 -17.20 -7.04 -20.06
CA ALA A 149 -17.87 -8.33 -19.91
C ALA A 149 -17.22 -9.44 -20.77
N ALA A 150 -16.72 -9.13 -21.96
CA ALA A 150 -15.98 -10.09 -22.80
C ALA A 150 -14.61 -10.44 -22.21
N ASP A 151 -13.92 -9.46 -21.62
CA ASP A 151 -12.66 -9.69 -20.90
C ASP A 151 -12.92 -10.53 -19.63
N MET A 152 -14.08 -10.37 -18.96
CA MET A 152 -14.51 -11.23 -17.84
C MET A 152 -14.65 -12.70 -18.24
N GLU A 153 -15.17 -13.02 -19.43
CA GLU A 153 -15.31 -14.42 -19.88
C GLU A 153 -13.97 -15.11 -20.15
N SER A 154 -12.90 -14.35 -20.42
CA SER A 154 -11.57 -14.87 -20.75
C SER A 154 -10.61 -14.93 -19.56
N ALA A 155 -10.87 -14.17 -18.49
CA ALA A 155 -10.11 -14.25 -17.27
C ALA A 155 -10.50 -15.53 -16.54
N GLU A 156 -9.60 -16.52 -16.48
CA GLU A 156 -9.79 -17.66 -15.58
C GLU A 156 -10.08 -17.11 -14.17
N ASP A 157 -11.29 -17.42 -13.70
CA ASP A 157 -11.83 -16.92 -12.45
C ASP A 157 -11.10 -17.64 -11.30
N VAL A 158 -9.94 -17.12 -10.93
CA VAL A 158 -9.21 -17.63 -9.77
C VAL A 158 -9.93 -17.11 -8.53
N SER A 159 -10.63 -18.03 -7.84
CA SER A 159 -11.34 -17.72 -6.62
C SER A 159 -10.38 -17.25 -5.52
N VAL A 160 -10.90 -16.45 -4.58
CA VAL A 160 -10.15 -15.96 -3.42
C VAL A 160 -9.62 -17.12 -2.58
N GLU A 161 -10.37 -18.20 -2.48
CA GLU A 161 -9.99 -19.42 -1.77
C GLU A 161 -8.79 -20.11 -2.43
N GLU A 162 -8.74 -20.13 -3.75
CA GLU A 162 -7.59 -20.68 -4.49
C GLU A 162 -6.36 -19.78 -4.35
N LEU A 163 -6.54 -18.44 -4.39
CA LEU A 163 -5.45 -17.49 -4.11
C LEU A 163 -4.89 -17.67 -2.70
N LYS A 164 -5.77 -17.83 -1.69
CA LYS A 164 -5.34 -18.10 -0.31
C LYS A 164 -4.48 -19.35 -0.22
N ARG A 165 -4.89 -20.41 -0.91
CA ARG A 165 -4.17 -21.69 -0.96
C ARG A 165 -2.82 -21.56 -1.67
N GLN A 166 -2.76 -20.83 -2.79
CA GLN A 166 -1.53 -20.70 -3.59
C GLN A 166 -0.45 -19.88 -2.90
N VAL A 167 -0.85 -18.85 -2.13
CA VAL A 167 0.09 -17.90 -1.52
C VAL A 167 0.37 -18.24 -0.04
N ASN A 168 -0.18 -19.35 0.49
CA ASN A 168 -0.17 -19.65 1.93
C ASN A 168 -0.67 -18.47 2.79
N LEU A 169 -1.62 -17.70 2.24
CA LEU A 169 -2.22 -16.58 2.93
C LEU A 169 -3.18 -17.10 3.96
N ALA A 170 -2.88 -16.79 5.21
CA ALA A 170 -3.72 -17.19 6.31
C ALA A 170 -4.95 -16.29 6.35
N GLU A 171 -4.77 -14.98 6.58
CA GLU A 171 -5.84 -14.09 7.03
C GLU A 171 -5.53 -12.61 6.73
N VAL A 172 -6.52 -11.73 6.96
CA VAL A 172 -6.32 -10.27 7.06
C VAL A 172 -6.39 -9.90 8.52
N VAL A 173 -5.39 -9.15 9.00
CA VAL A 173 -5.40 -8.56 10.33
C VAL A 173 -5.83 -7.10 10.23
N ALA A 174 -6.85 -6.75 11.00
CA ALA A 174 -7.35 -5.39 11.15
C ALA A 174 -6.39 -4.59 12.06
N ARG A 175 -5.87 -3.46 11.59
CA ARG A 175 -4.99 -2.56 12.36
C ARG A 175 -5.62 -1.18 12.48
N PRO A 176 -5.87 -0.66 13.69
CA PRO A 176 -6.28 0.73 13.85
C PRO A 176 -5.28 1.70 13.22
N VAL A 177 -5.79 2.68 12.49
CA VAL A 177 -5.06 3.87 12.03
C VAL A 177 -5.38 4.99 13.00
N TRP A 178 -4.41 5.37 13.82
CA TRP A 178 -4.56 6.36 14.87
C TRP A 178 -4.30 7.76 14.32
N ASP A 179 -5.20 8.69 14.59
CA ASP A 179 -4.91 10.12 14.53
C ASP A 179 -4.21 10.51 15.82
N LEU A 180 -2.95 10.94 15.70
CA LEU A 180 -2.08 11.26 16.83
C LEU A 180 -2.48 12.55 17.54
N GLU A 181 -3.12 13.47 16.83
CA GLU A 181 -3.61 14.73 17.41
C GLU A 181 -4.86 14.50 18.23
N SER A 182 -5.88 13.86 17.62
CA SER A 182 -7.16 13.60 18.30
C SER A 182 -7.13 12.40 19.24
N LYS A 183 -6.10 11.53 19.13
CA LYS A 183 -5.93 10.28 19.88
C LYS A 183 -7.10 9.31 19.69
N LYS A 184 -7.68 9.29 18.49
CA LYS A 184 -8.80 8.43 18.08
C LYS A 184 -8.41 7.57 16.89
N ALA A 185 -9.00 6.38 16.79
CA ALA A 185 -8.88 5.56 15.59
C ALA A 185 -9.73 6.18 14.48
N SER A 186 -9.08 6.60 13.40
CA SER A 186 -9.73 7.24 12.24
C SER A 186 -10.14 6.24 11.16
N ALA A 187 -9.43 5.12 11.07
CA ALA A 187 -9.67 4.06 10.09
C ALA A 187 -9.18 2.70 10.62
N ILE A 188 -9.50 1.62 9.90
CA ILE A 188 -8.94 0.29 10.13
C ILE A 188 -8.22 -0.15 8.86
N ALA A 189 -6.91 -0.33 8.94
CA ALA A 189 -6.09 -0.87 7.87
C ALA A 189 -6.25 -2.39 7.74
N CYS A 190 -6.38 -2.83 6.50
CA CYS A 190 -6.45 -4.21 6.10
C CYS A 190 -5.02 -4.69 5.84
N VAL A 191 -4.45 -5.50 6.73
CA VAL A 191 -3.08 -5.99 6.57
C VAL A 191 -3.08 -7.49 6.26
N PRO A 192 -2.76 -7.89 5.02
CA PRO A 192 -2.62 -9.30 4.65
C PRO A 192 -1.53 -9.97 5.48
N VAL A 193 -1.78 -11.22 5.89
CA VAL A 193 -0.85 -12.03 6.68
C VAL A 193 -0.64 -13.39 6.04
N ALA A 194 0.62 -13.74 5.82
CA ALA A 194 1.02 -15.09 5.48
C ALA A 194 1.72 -15.76 6.65
N THR A 195 1.54 -17.07 6.75
CA THR A 195 2.20 -17.89 7.76
C THR A 195 3.20 -18.80 7.06
N ALA A 196 4.49 -18.59 7.30
CA ALA A 196 5.56 -19.43 6.80
C ALA A 196 6.34 -20.01 7.99
N ASN A 197 6.37 -21.33 8.12
CA ASN A 197 7.12 -22.03 9.19
C ASN A 197 6.81 -21.50 10.60
N GLN A 198 5.53 -21.29 10.94
CA GLN A 198 5.07 -20.72 12.22
C GLN A 198 5.49 -19.26 12.47
N THR A 199 6.12 -18.62 11.50
CA THR A 199 6.42 -17.18 11.53
C THR A 199 5.35 -16.46 10.70
N PHE A 200 4.82 -15.39 11.26
CA PHE A 200 3.87 -14.52 10.56
C PHE A 200 4.62 -13.41 9.85
N ILE A 201 4.31 -13.21 8.57
CA ILE A 201 4.81 -12.11 7.77
C ILE A 201 3.60 -11.25 7.38
N TYR A 202 3.71 -9.93 7.61
CA TYR A 202 2.60 -8.99 7.53
C TYR A 202 2.86 -7.92 6.47
N GLY A 203 1.78 -7.47 5.80
CA GLY A 203 1.76 -6.22 5.06
C GLY A 203 2.88 -6.07 4.03
N ASP A 204 3.56 -4.93 4.06
CA ASP A 204 4.59 -4.57 3.07
C ASP A 204 5.78 -5.55 3.08
N ALA A 205 6.12 -6.13 4.25
CA ALA A 205 7.18 -7.14 4.36
C ALA A 205 6.83 -8.43 3.61
N LEU A 206 5.54 -8.74 3.47
CA LEU A 206 5.08 -9.90 2.71
C LEU A 206 5.32 -9.69 1.22
N VAL A 207 5.06 -8.49 0.70
CA VAL A 207 5.27 -8.16 -0.71
C VAL A 207 6.74 -8.03 -1.06
N ALA A 208 7.55 -7.42 -0.18
CA ALA A 208 8.99 -7.32 -0.37
C ALA A 208 9.67 -8.69 -0.56
N SER A 209 9.13 -9.74 0.08
CA SER A 209 9.66 -11.11 -0.03
C SER A 209 9.34 -11.80 -1.36
N ASN A 210 8.32 -11.36 -2.09
CA ASN A 210 7.89 -11.96 -3.34
C ASN A 210 7.19 -10.91 -4.24
N PRO A 211 7.96 -10.11 -5.00
CA PRO A 211 7.43 -8.99 -5.79
C PRO A 211 6.69 -9.44 -7.07
N MET A 212 6.35 -10.72 -7.21
CA MET A 212 5.60 -11.19 -8.37
C MET A 212 4.19 -10.60 -8.37
N GLY A 213 3.81 -9.95 -9.47
CA GLY A 213 2.54 -9.23 -9.60
C GLY A 213 1.26 -10.07 -9.37
N VAL A 214 1.35 -11.40 -9.35
CA VAL A 214 0.23 -12.30 -9.02
C VAL A 214 0.00 -12.37 -7.51
N VAL A 215 1.08 -12.40 -6.73
CA VAL A 215 1.04 -12.47 -5.27
C VAL A 215 0.53 -11.15 -4.70
N THR A 216 1.01 -10.01 -5.22
CA THR A 216 0.52 -8.67 -4.84
C THR A 216 -0.96 -8.50 -5.17
N LEU A 217 -1.41 -8.92 -6.35
CA LEU A 217 -2.83 -8.88 -6.72
C LEU A 217 -3.69 -9.72 -5.75
N GLY A 218 -3.20 -10.90 -5.36
CA GLY A 218 -3.88 -11.75 -4.38
C GLY A 218 -4.05 -11.05 -3.03
N HIS A 219 -3.00 -10.39 -2.55
CA HIS A 219 -3.04 -9.60 -1.30
C HIS A 219 -4.05 -8.46 -1.37
N ASP A 220 -4.03 -7.68 -2.44
CA ASP A 220 -4.89 -6.52 -2.62
C ASP A 220 -6.36 -6.95 -2.69
N ARG A 221 -6.69 -7.97 -3.50
CA ARG A 221 -8.06 -8.49 -3.62
C ARG A 221 -8.59 -8.99 -2.28
N ILE A 222 -7.78 -9.70 -1.49
CA ILE A 222 -8.18 -10.15 -0.15
C ILE A 222 -8.52 -8.97 0.76
N GLY A 223 -7.75 -7.89 0.70
CA GLY A 223 -8.04 -6.64 1.41
C GLY A 223 -9.40 -6.04 1.00
N VAL A 224 -9.68 -6.01 -0.31
CA VAL A 224 -10.96 -5.54 -0.86
C VAL A 224 -12.13 -6.39 -0.37
N HIS A 225 -12.04 -7.72 -0.46
CA HIS A 225 -13.09 -8.62 0.03
C HIS A 225 -13.31 -8.51 1.54
N TRP A 226 -12.25 -8.27 2.33
CA TRP A 226 -12.38 -8.03 3.76
C TRP A 226 -13.10 -6.70 4.04
N ALA A 227 -12.75 -5.64 3.33
CA ALA A 227 -13.39 -4.33 3.45
C ALA A 227 -14.86 -4.37 3.06
N GLY A 228 -15.22 -5.15 2.03
CA GLY A 228 -16.60 -5.37 1.60
C GLY A 228 -17.51 -6.05 2.61
N ARG A 229 -16.95 -6.68 3.65
CA ARG A 229 -17.69 -7.34 4.74
C ARG A 229 -17.84 -6.45 5.99
N GLN A 230 -17.28 -5.24 5.97
CA GLN A 230 -17.41 -4.29 7.08
C GLN A 230 -18.69 -3.46 6.91
N ASP A 231 -19.78 -3.92 7.53
CA ASP A 231 -21.08 -3.24 7.43
C ASP A 231 -21.11 -1.94 8.26
N ASP A 232 -20.65 -2.02 9.50
CA ASP A 232 -20.69 -0.94 10.49
C ASP A 232 -19.32 -0.76 11.15
N GLY A 233 -18.61 0.30 10.79
CA GLY A 233 -17.28 0.57 11.34
C GLY A 233 -16.65 1.83 10.76
N PRO A 234 -15.47 2.20 11.28
CA PRO A 234 -14.66 3.24 10.66
C PRO A 234 -14.24 2.81 9.23
N PRO A 235 -13.83 3.76 8.38
CA PRO A 235 -13.34 3.49 7.04
C PRO A 235 -12.29 2.37 7.01
N ALA A 236 -12.42 1.45 6.05
CA ALA A 236 -11.42 0.41 5.82
C ALA A 236 -10.33 0.96 4.89
N CYS A 237 -9.08 0.89 5.33
CA CYS A 237 -7.92 1.26 4.53
C CYS A 237 -7.37 0.00 3.82
N VAL A 238 -7.53 -0.05 2.50
CA VAL A 238 -7.16 -1.20 1.67
C VAL A 238 -5.88 -0.89 0.91
N PRO A 239 -4.79 -1.64 1.13
CA PRO A 239 -3.57 -1.48 0.34
C PRO A 239 -3.80 -1.96 -1.09
N VAL A 240 -3.30 -1.18 -2.04
CA VAL A 240 -3.25 -1.50 -3.47
C VAL A 240 -1.85 -1.20 -3.97
N HIS A 241 -1.15 -2.24 -4.39
CA HIS A 241 0.20 -2.14 -4.92
C HIS A 241 0.17 -1.66 -6.38
N PHE A 242 1.14 -0.83 -6.76
CA PHE A 242 1.30 -0.38 -8.14
C PHE A 242 1.36 -1.56 -9.14
N GLU A 243 2.01 -2.66 -8.77
CA GLU A 243 2.14 -3.89 -9.57
C GLU A 243 0.78 -4.53 -9.90
N SER A 244 -0.19 -4.40 -8.99
CA SER A 244 -1.57 -4.88 -9.21
C SER A 244 -2.32 -4.04 -10.23
N LEU A 245 -1.87 -2.81 -10.51
CA LEU A 245 -2.42 -1.92 -11.53
C LEU A 245 -1.62 -1.91 -12.85
N ALA A 246 -0.46 -2.55 -12.87
CA ALA A 246 0.48 -2.50 -14.00
C ALA A 246 -0.05 -3.16 -15.28
N THR A 247 -0.82 -4.25 -15.16
CA THR A 247 -1.35 -5.00 -16.32
C THR A 247 -2.87 -4.86 -16.43
N MET A 248 -3.39 -4.88 -17.67
CA MET A 248 -4.85 -4.80 -17.90
C MET A 248 -5.61 -5.93 -17.22
N ARG A 249 -5.06 -7.16 -17.24
CA ARG A 249 -5.64 -8.31 -16.54
C ARG A 249 -5.72 -8.09 -15.03
N ASN A 250 -4.65 -7.63 -14.40
CA ASN A 250 -4.63 -7.42 -12.95
C ASN A 250 -5.59 -6.29 -12.54
N ARG A 251 -5.60 -5.19 -13.29
CA ARG A 251 -6.58 -4.10 -13.11
C ARG A 251 -8.01 -4.61 -13.14
N HIS A 252 -8.32 -5.39 -14.17
CA HIS A 252 -9.65 -5.97 -14.32
C HIS A 252 -10.04 -6.80 -13.11
N LEU A 253 -9.20 -7.76 -12.71
CA LEU A 253 -9.46 -8.62 -11.55
C LEU A 253 -9.61 -7.84 -10.24
N LEU A 254 -8.76 -6.83 -10.01
CA LEU A 254 -8.83 -6.00 -8.81
C LEU A 254 -10.12 -5.16 -8.80
N PHE A 255 -10.44 -4.50 -9.91
CA PHE A 255 -11.61 -3.63 -9.99
C PHE A 255 -12.91 -4.41 -9.96
N THR A 256 -12.97 -5.62 -10.52
CA THR A 256 -14.12 -6.52 -10.34
C THR A 256 -14.35 -6.82 -8.85
N SER A 257 -13.30 -7.10 -8.07
CA SER A 257 -13.42 -7.28 -6.62
C SER A 257 -13.97 -6.03 -5.91
N PHE A 258 -13.58 -4.81 -6.33
CA PHE A 258 -14.22 -3.60 -5.82
C PHE A 258 -15.68 -3.50 -6.25
N LEU A 259 -16.00 -3.83 -7.51
CA LEU A 259 -17.36 -3.72 -8.04
C LEU A 259 -18.36 -4.64 -7.35
N GLU A 260 -17.90 -5.76 -6.78
CA GLU A 260 -18.71 -6.65 -5.93
C GLU A 260 -19.16 -5.99 -4.62
N MET A 261 -18.46 -4.96 -4.14
CA MET A 261 -18.87 -4.22 -2.95
C MET A 261 -20.07 -3.30 -3.25
N PRO A 262 -21.03 -3.20 -2.32
CA PRO A 262 -22.08 -2.20 -2.41
C PRO A 262 -21.50 -0.79 -2.59
N PRO A 263 -22.11 0.08 -3.42
CA PRO A 263 -21.58 1.44 -3.66
C PRO A 263 -21.36 2.26 -2.39
N GLU A 264 -22.21 2.10 -1.37
CA GLU A 264 -22.08 2.75 -0.07
C GLU A 264 -20.83 2.28 0.70
N ALA A 265 -20.56 0.98 0.67
CA ALA A 265 -19.36 0.40 1.29
C ALA A 265 -18.09 0.90 0.58
N ARG A 266 -18.08 0.95 -0.76
CA ARG A 266 -16.93 1.48 -1.53
C ARG A 266 -16.60 2.92 -1.18
N ARG A 267 -17.62 3.76 -0.98
CA ARG A 267 -17.43 5.16 -0.56
C ARG A 267 -16.75 5.27 0.80
N LYS A 268 -16.86 4.26 1.67
CA LYS A 268 -16.16 4.19 2.97
C LYS A 268 -14.74 3.61 2.87
N VAL A 269 -14.30 3.16 1.69
CA VAL A 269 -12.95 2.63 1.52
C VAL A 269 -11.94 3.76 1.33
N LEU A 270 -10.86 3.71 2.11
CA LEU A 270 -9.63 4.46 1.86
C LEU A 270 -8.69 3.55 1.06
N GLY A 271 -8.48 3.87 -0.22
CA GLY A 271 -7.51 3.17 -1.05
C GLY A 271 -6.10 3.68 -0.72
N GLU A 272 -5.27 2.85 -0.10
CA GLU A 272 -3.85 3.14 0.07
C GLU A 272 -3.11 2.66 -1.17
N LEU A 273 -2.64 3.59 -1.99
CA LEU A 273 -1.84 3.27 -3.18
C LEU A 273 -0.36 3.21 -2.80
N LEU A 274 0.26 2.04 -2.92
CA LEU A 274 1.67 1.84 -2.63
C LEU A 274 2.50 2.05 -3.90
N LEU A 275 3.33 3.09 -3.88
CA LEU A 275 4.18 3.49 -5.00
C LEU A 275 5.60 2.94 -4.81
N PRO A 276 6.24 2.42 -5.88
CA PRO A 276 7.66 2.09 -5.82
C PRO A 276 8.50 3.37 -5.75
N ALA A 277 9.69 3.29 -5.15
CA ALA A 277 10.57 4.44 -4.92
C ALA A 277 10.90 5.20 -6.22
N ASP A 278 11.14 4.48 -7.32
CA ASP A 278 11.59 5.04 -8.60
C ASP A 278 10.43 5.30 -9.60
N ILE A 279 9.21 5.54 -9.12
CA ILE A 279 8.07 5.76 -10.01
C ILE A 279 8.14 7.12 -10.72
N TYR A 280 7.90 7.12 -12.03
CA TYR A 280 7.73 8.35 -12.81
C TYR A 280 6.41 9.06 -12.48
N SER A 281 6.43 10.38 -12.36
CA SER A 281 5.24 11.20 -12.03
C SER A 281 4.04 10.97 -12.94
N ALA A 282 4.25 10.76 -14.24
CA ALA A 282 3.19 10.46 -15.20
C ALA A 282 2.48 9.14 -14.86
N ALA A 283 3.24 8.13 -14.43
CA ALA A 283 2.66 6.85 -14.02
C ALA A 283 1.81 7.00 -12.76
N VAL A 284 2.21 7.87 -11.82
CA VAL A 284 1.42 8.19 -10.61
C VAL A 284 0.06 8.79 -10.98
N GLU A 285 0.03 9.76 -11.89
CA GLU A 285 -1.21 10.38 -12.37
C GLU A 285 -2.15 9.34 -13.00
N ASP A 286 -1.62 8.48 -13.86
CA ASP A 286 -2.38 7.44 -14.54
C ASP A 286 -3.01 6.46 -13.55
N VAL A 287 -2.25 5.95 -12.57
CA VAL A 287 -2.79 4.99 -11.59
C VAL A 287 -3.78 5.63 -10.64
N VAL A 288 -3.56 6.88 -10.23
CA VAL A 288 -4.50 7.60 -9.35
C VAL A 288 -5.83 7.80 -10.05
N ARG A 289 -5.82 8.28 -11.31
CA ARG A 289 -7.05 8.47 -12.11
C ARG A 289 -7.81 7.18 -12.32
N LEU A 290 -7.07 6.11 -12.59
CA LEU A 290 -7.62 4.77 -12.79
C LEU A 290 -8.27 4.22 -11.51
N PHE A 291 -7.64 4.43 -10.35
CA PHE A 291 -8.07 3.85 -9.08
C PHE A 291 -9.21 4.62 -8.41
N GLN A 292 -9.23 5.96 -8.56
CA GLN A 292 -10.15 6.87 -7.88
C GLN A 292 -11.65 6.49 -7.97
N PRO A 293 -12.19 5.97 -9.09
CA PRO A 293 -13.61 5.63 -9.19
C PRO A 293 -14.05 4.47 -8.27
N PHE A 294 -13.12 3.66 -7.77
CA PHE A 294 -13.41 2.42 -7.04
C PHE A 294 -13.36 2.59 -5.53
N VAL A 295 -12.84 3.70 -5.03
CA VAL A 295 -12.66 4.00 -3.60
C VAL A 295 -13.25 5.36 -3.23
N GLY A 296 -13.52 5.56 -1.94
CA GLY A 296 -13.99 6.85 -1.44
C GLY A 296 -12.90 7.91 -1.49
N ARG A 297 -11.69 7.56 -1.05
CA ARG A 297 -10.52 8.45 -1.03
C ARG A 297 -9.24 7.65 -1.31
N ILE A 298 -8.25 8.32 -1.87
CA ILE A 298 -6.91 7.76 -2.06
C ILE A 298 -5.95 8.40 -1.06
N ILE A 299 -5.15 7.56 -0.40
CA ILE A 299 -3.93 7.94 0.31
C ILE A 299 -2.76 7.26 -0.40
N VAL A 300 -1.55 7.81 -0.26
CA VAL A 300 -0.37 7.26 -0.95
C VAL A 300 0.69 6.85 0.05
N SER A 301 1.21 5.62 -0.10
CA SER A 301 2.44 5.17 0.55
C SER A 301 3.58 5.30 -0.44
N CYS A 302 4.59 6.08 -0.09
CA CYS A 302 5.78 6.33 -0.90
C CYS A 302 7.06 6.12 -0.06
N ASP A 303 8.22 6.23 -0.71
CA ASP A 303 9.51 6.17 -0.02
C ASP A 303 9.70 7.33 0.96
N LEU A 304 10.46 7.12 2.03
CA LEU A 304 10.79 8.15 3.02
C LEU A 304 11.53 9.35 2.40
N ASN A 305 12.23 9.13 1.29
CA ASN A 305 12.94 10.17 0.54
C ASN A 305 12.07 10.86 -0.52
N TRP A 306 10.76 10.59 -0.58
CA TRP A 306 9.87 11.26 -1.52
C TRP A 306 9.86 12.78 -1.32
N ARG A 307 9.95 13.56 -2.42
CA ARG A 307 9.93 15.03 -2.39
C ARG A 307 8.85 15.67 -3.28
N HIS A 308 8.16 14.88 -4.11
CA HIS A 308 7.20 15.39 -5.10
C HIS A 308 5.77 15.53 -4.53
N PHE A 309 5.62 16.23 -3.40
CA PHE A 309 4.31 16.40 -2.74
C PHE A 309 3.34 17.32 -3.50
N GLY A 310 3.87 18.30 -4.25
CA GLY A 310 3.04 19.17 -5.09
C GLY A 310 2.23 18.40 -6.13
N LEU A 311 2.81 17.34 -6.72
CA LEU A 311 2.12 16.42 -7.63
C LEU A 311 0.93 15.74 -6.94
N LEU A 312 1.15 15.16 -5.75
CA LEU A 312 0.09 14.47 -5.00
C LEU A 312 -1.05 15.42 -4.67
N ARG A 313 -0.74 16.66 -4.25
CA ARG A 313 -1.72 17.69 -3.96
C ARG A 313 -2.55 18.06 -5.19
N ALA A 314 -1.90 18.19 -6.36
CA ALA A 314 -2.55 18.49 -7.63
C ALA A 314 -3.49 17.36 -8.10
N LEU A 315 -3.15 16.10 -7.78
CA LEU A 315 -4.01 14.94 -8.03
C LEU A 315 -5.16 14.80 -7.02
N GLY A 316 -5.29 15.72 -6.07
CA GLY A 316 -6.35 15.70 -5.05
C GLY A 316 -6.04 14.83 -3.83
N ILE A 317 -4.85 14.24 -3.75
CA ILE A 317 -4.42 13.46 -2.59
C ILE A 317 -4.12 14.42 -1.43
N ARG A 318 -4.62 14.06 -0.25
CA ARG A 318 -4.51 14.86 0.98
C ARG A 318 -3.61 14.22 2.03
N VAL A 319 -3.35 12.92 1.89
CA VAL A 319 -2.61 12.13 2.87
C VAL A 319 -1.56 11.30 2.14
N ALA A 320 -0.30 11.44 2.56
CA ALA A 320 0.82 10.66 2.07
C ALA A 320 1.63 10.09 3.23
N GLY A 321 2.27 8.95 3.05
CA GLY A 321 3.01 8.32 4.12
C GLY A 321 4.10 7.41 3.61
N PHE A 322 4.73 6.72 4.55
CA PHE A 322 5.82 5.80 4.28
C PHE A 322 5.73 4.63 5.26
N SER A 323 6.43 3.56 4.91
CA SER A 323 6.57 2.37 5.73
C SER A 323 8.01 2.25 6.21
N LEU A 324 8.20 1.89 7.47
CA LEU A 324 9.52 1.53 8.00
C LEU A 324 9.74 0.01 8.03
N ALA A 325 8.84 -0.76 7.41
CA ALA A 325 8.98 -2.20 7.29
C ALA A 325 10.27 -2.55 6.50
N GLY A 326 11.18 -3.27 7.15
CA GLY A 326 12.44 -3.72 6.53
C GLY A 326 13.63 -2.75 6.70
N GLU A 327 13.42 -1.54 7.22
CA GLU A 327 14.47 -0.56 7.53
C GLU A 327 15.30 -1.00 8.75
N THR A 328 16.23 -1.94 8.52
CA THR A 328 17.08 -2.51 9.57
C THR A 328 18.53 -2.08 9.47
N SER A 329 18.98 -1.58 8.32
CA SER A 329 20.36 -1.15 8.06
C SER A 329 20.62 0.32 8.39
N THR A 330 19.56 1.12 8.49
CA THR A 330 19.63 2.58 8.66
C THR A 330 19.61 2.92 10.16
N SER A 331 20.39 3.91 10.60
CA SER A 331 20.38 4.32 12.01
C SER A 331 19.05 4.99 12.36
N GLU A 332 18.58 4.87 13.62
CA GLU A 332 17.36 5.58 14.05
C GLU A 332 17.51 7.10 13.86
N GLU A 333 18.70 7.65 14.04
CA GLU A 333 18.98 9.08 13.85
C GLU A 333 18.75 9.51 12.40
N ASP A 334 19.24 8.75 11.43
CA ASP A 334 19.04 9.03 10.01
C ASP A 334 17.55 8.92 9.62
N ILE A 335 16.85 7.90 10.13
CA ILE A 335 15.40 7.73 9.92
C ILE A 335 14.64 8.94 10.48
N MET A 336 14.99 9.41 11.68
CA MET A 336 14.37 10.59 12.29
C MET A 336 14.63 11.85 11.47
N GLY A 337 15.84 12.02 10.94
CA GLY A 337 16.18 13.13 10.03
C GLY A 337 15.35 13.10 8.75
N ALA A 338 15.33 11.97 8.05
CA ALA A 338 14.57 11.81 6.82
C ALA A 338 13.05 11.95 7.03
N MET A 339 12.55 11.50 8.19
CA MET A 339 11.16 11.69 8.60
C MET A 339 10.81 13.16 8.81
N ALA A 340 11.71 13.95 9.41
CA ALA A 340 11.53 15.39 9.55
C ALA A 340 11.45 16.09 8.19
N ASP A 341 12.33 15.73 7.26
CA ASP A 341 12.34 16.26 5.90
C ASP A 341 11.06 15.91 5.13
N PHE A 342 10.63 14.65 5.22
CA PHE A 342 9.38 14.19 4.62
C PHE A 342 8.18 14.98 5.13
N ALA A 343 8.04 15.11 6.46
CA ALA A 343 6.96 15.85 7.09
C ALA A 343 6.98 17.34 6.72
N ALA A 344 8.16 17.96 6.67
CA ALA A 344 8.32 19.35 6.25
C ALA A 344 7.89 19.57 4.79
N GLY A 345 8.30 18.70 3.86
CA GLY A 345 7.91 18.77 2.45
C GLY A 345 6.42 18.58 2.23
N ALA A 346 5.82 17.60 2.91
CA ALA A 346 4.38 17.36 2.87
C ALA A 346 3.59 18.57 3.41
N LYS A 347 4.01 19.13 4.55
CA LYS A 347 3.39 20.32 5.16
C LYS A 347 3.44 21.54 4.25
N GLN A 348 4.56 21.80 3.58
CA GLN A 348 4.68 22.90 2.61
C GLN A 348 3.67 22.77 1.46
N SER A 349 3.32 21.54 1.08
CA SER A 349 2.32 21.25 0.03
C SER A 349 0.89 21.10 0.57
N GLY A 350 0.67 21.26 1.88
CA GLY A 350 -0.63 21.07 2.52
C GLY A 350 -1.12 19.61 2.46
N ILE A 351 -0.22 18.65 2.63
CA ILE A 351 -0.49 17.22 2.73
C ILE A 351 -0.26 16.77 4.16
N ASP A 352 -1.24 16.04 4.71
CA ASP A 352 -1.09 15.36 5.99
C ASP A 352 -0.25 14.10 5.82
N THR A 353 0.50 13.75 6.86
CA THR A 353 1.41 12.61 6.80
C THR A 353 0.96 11.43 7.66
N TYR A 354 1.30 10.22 7.22
CA TYR A 354 1.17 9.01 8.03
C TYR A 354 2.42 8.15 8.01
N VAL A 355 2.54 7.27 9.00
CA VAL A 355 3.63 6.29 9.10
C VAL A 355 3.11 4.90 9.42
N LYS A 356 3.73 3.88 8.82
CA LYS A 356 3.50 2.45 9.11
C LYS A 356 4.73 1.82 9.77
N ASP A 357 4.45 0.76 10.53
CA ASP A 357 5.44 -0.21 11.01
C ASP A 357 6.61 0.42 11.80
N LEU A 358 6.27 1.32 12.73
CA LEU A 358 7.23 1.93 13.66
C LEU A 358 7.85 0.85 14.56
N PRO A 359 9.18 0.59 14.47
CA PRO A 359 9.79 -0.52 15.20
C PRO A 359 10.13 -0.18 16.66
N SER A 360 10.07 1.10 17.04
CA SER A 360 10.46 1.55 18.38
C SER A 360 9.64 2.74 18.88
N ARG A 361 9.59 2.86 20.21
CA ARG A 361 9.00 4.01 20.89
C ARG A 361 9.66 5.33 20.51
N ASN A 362 10.96 5.33 20.26
CA ASN A 362 11.70 6.53 19.90
C ASN A 362 11.20 7.07 18.56
N LEU A 363 11.05 6.20 17.56
CA LEU A 363 10.53 6.57 16.25
C LEU A 363 9.05 6.98 16.32
N ALA A 364 8.24 6.34 17.17
CA ALA A 364 6.86 6.78 17.39
C ALA A 364 6.79 8.21 17.99
N MET A 365 7.65 8.52 18.95
CA MET A 365 7.76 9.88 19.49
C MET A 365 8.31 10.87 18.47
N ALA A 366 9.27 10.45 17.63
CA ALA A 366 9.82 11.27 16.55
C ALA A 366 8.74 11.64 15.54
N ALA A 367 7.94 10.67 15.09
CA ALA A 367 6.83 10.88 14.17
C ALA A 367 5.85 11.93 14.71
N ALA A 368 5.44 11.79 15.97
CA ALA A 368 4.58 12.79 16.62
C ALA A 368 5.26 14.18 16.70
N ALA A 369 6.57 14.23 17.01
CA ALA A 369 7.31 15.47 17.17
C ALA A 369 7.49 16.25 15.86
N VAL A 370 7.68 15.56 14.73
CA VAL A 370 7.81 16.19 13.41
C VAL A 370 6.47 16.52 12.75
N GLY A 371 5.36 16.18 13.41
CA GLY A 371 4.00 16.49 12.96
C GLY A 371 3.39 15.46 12.02
N VAL A 372 3.77 14.17 12.14
CA VAL A 372 3.02 13.09 11.50
C VAL A 372 1.62 13.02 12.10
N ARG A 373 0.58 13.08 11.25
CA ARG A 373 -0.82 13.13 11.69
C ARG A 373 -1.35 11.75 12.05
N TYR A 374 -1.05 10.74 11.22
CA TYR A 374 -1.58 9.39 11.40
C TYR A 374 -0.49 8.33 11.63
N ALA A 375 -0.76 7.33 12.45
CA ALA A 375 0.13 6.19 12.64
C ALA A 375 -0.64 4.87 12.66
N PHE A 376 -0.12 3.87 11.96
CA PHE A 376 -0.71 2.54 11.94
C PHE A 376 -0.18 1.77 13.14
N SER A 377 -1.07 1.18 13.95
CA SER A 377 -0.69 0.33 15.09
C SER A 377 0.15 -0.86 14.64
N THR A 378 1.14 -1.37 15.39
CA THR A 378 1.87 -2.62 15.06
C THR A 378 0.93 -3.80 14.83
N PRO A 379 1.21 -4.76 13.91
CA PRO A 379 0.34 -5.91 13.77
C PRO A 379 0.47 -6.78 15.02
N LYS A 380 -0.52 -6.67 15.90
CA LYS A 380 -0.73 -7.63 16.98
C LYS A 380 -1.70 -8.67 16.42
N PRO A 381 -1.42 -9.98 16.50
CA PRO A 381 -2.40 -11.01 16.19
C PRO A 381 -3.53 -10.91 17.22
N MET A 382 -4.47 -9.99 16.98
CA MET A 382 -5.70 -9.89 17.73
C MET A 382 -6.58 -11.03 17.23
N ALA A 383 -6.80 -12.03 18.07
CA ALA A 383 -7.68 -13.15 17.75
C ALA A 383 -9.09 -12.69 17.35
N GLU A 384 -9.50 -11.51 17.80
CA GLU A 384 -10.77 -10.87 17.48
C GLU A 384 -10.48 -9.36 17.38
N GLY A 385 -10.86 -8.71 16.28
CA GLY A 385 -10.68 -7.26 16.09
C GLY A 385 -11.27 -6.45 17.26
N PRO A 386 -10.95 -5.14 17.37
CA PRO A 386 -11.40 -4.34 18.51
C PRO A 386 -12.93 -4.32 18.60
N SER A 387 -13.49 -5.07 19.56
CA SER A 387 -14.94 -5.20 19.78
C SER A 387 -15.53 -4.09 20.66
N GLY A 388 -14.84 -2.94 20.77
CA GLY A 388 -15.25 -1.83 21.60
C GLY A 388 -14.40 -0.57 21.38
N PRO A 389 -14.71 0.53 22.10
CA PRO A 389 -13.95 1.77 22.01
C PRO A 389 -12.51 1.54 22.45
N VAL A 390 -11.58 1.60 21.50
CA VAL A 390 -10.15 1.44 21.76
C VAL A 390 -9.59 2.79 22.20
N SER A 391 -9.01 2.83 23.40
CA SER A 391 -8.27 4.01 23.85
C SER A 391 -6.89 4.01 23.20
N PHE A 392 -6.48 5.12 22.58
CA PHE A 392 -5.13 5.26 22.07
C PHE A 392 -4.09 5.10 23.18
N ARG A 393 -3.14 4.20 22.97
CA ARG A 393 -1.93 4.06 23.77
C ARG A 393 -0.71 4.09 22.86
N LEU A 394 0.36 4.75 23.29
CA LEU A 394 1.57 4.85 22.48
C LEU A 394 2.18 3.46 22.23
N GLU A 395 2.01 2.53 23.16
CA GLU A 395 2.42 1.13 23.08
C GLU A 395 1.62 0.30 22.06
N ASP A 396 0.59 0.89 21.44
CA ASP A 396 -0.10 0.27 20.31
C ASP A 396 0.58 0.56 18.97
N LEU A 397 1.55 1.48 18.93
CA LEU A 397 2.26 1.87 17.71
C LEU A 397 3.54 1.08 17.42
N TYR A 398 4.11 0.38 18.39
CA TYR A 398 5.37 -0.37 18.24
C TYR A 398 5.31 -1.77 18.86
#